data_AF-A0A3D4B956-F1
#
_entry.id   AF-A0A3D4B956-F1
#
_cell.length_a   1.000
_cell.length_b   1.000
_cell.length_c   1.000
_cell.angle_alpha   90.00
_cell.angle_beta   90.00
_cell.angle_gamma   90.00
#
_symmetry.space_group_name_H-M   'P 1'
#
loop_
_entity.id
_entity.type
_entity.pdbx_description
1 polymer ?
#
loop_
_entity_poly.entity_id
_entity_poly.type
_entity_poly.pdbx_seq_one_letter_code
_entity_poly.pdbx_strand_id
1 'polypeptide(L)' 'MSTALTSFVKQYRLGKIYYARIDVFLPVEDTNVQPDILFLAQDRLDLISDRGIEGPPDLIIEILSPSNWIIDRRR' A
#
# COMPACT_ATOMS: atom_id res chain seq x y z
N MET A 1 16.07 3.14 -6.03
CA MET A 1 15.00 2.81 -6.98
C MET A 1 14.34 4.09 -7.47
N SER A 2 14.50 4.42 -8.76
CA SER A 2 13.61 5.35 -9.47
C SER A 2 12.54 4.50 -10.13
N THR A 3 11.47 4.22 -9.41
CA THR A 3 10.22 3.65 -9.92
C THR A 3 9.39 4.81 -10.48
N ALA A 4 8.91 4.70 -11.72
CA ALA A 4 8.17 5.78 -12.40
C ALA A 4 7.03 6.36 -11.55
N LEU A 5 6.39 5.49 -10.75
CA LEU A 5 5.35 5.88 -9.80
C LEU A 5 5.85 6.81 -8.67
N THR A 6 7.03 6.56 -8.09
CA THR A 6 7.61 7.51 -7.11
C THR A 6 7.92 8.84 -7.75
N SER A 7 8.49 8.85 -8.97
CA SER A 7 8.79 10.10 -9.67
C SER A 7 7.52 10.88 -9.96
N PHE A 8 6.46 10.21 -10.43
CA PHE A 8 5.14 10.80 -10.65
C PHE A 8 4.55 11.38 -9.36
N VAL A 9 4.48 10.60 -8.28
CA VAL A 9 3.94 11.05 -6.99
C VAL A 9 4.71 12.24 -6.44
N LYS A 10 6.04 12.24 -6.54
CA LYS A 10 6.89 13.35 -6.08
C LYS A 10 6.74 14.60 -6.96
N GLN A 11 6.75 14.44 -8.27
CA GLN A 11 6.65 15.54 -9.24
C GLN A 11 5.35 16.33 -9.05
N TYR A 12 4.24 15.63 -8.81
CA TYR A 12 2.92 16.25 -8.66
C TYR A 12 2.50 16.42 -7.19
N ARG A 13 3.38 16.10 -6.22
CA ARG A 13 3.12 16.20 -4.77
C ARG A 13 1.81 15.53 -4.34
N LEU A 14 1.56 14.33 -4.86
CA LEU A 14 0.27 13.64 -4.73
C LEU A 14 0.08 12.94 -3.38
N GLY A 15 1.15 12.76 -2.61
CA GLY A 15 1.11 12.10 -1.31
C GLY A 15 2.35 11.24 -1.05
N LYS A 16 2.15 10.07 -0.43
CA LYS A 16 3.24 9.15 -0.05
C LYS A 16 3.08 7.78 -0.69
N ILE A 17 4.23 7.20 -1.06
CA ILE A 17 4.33 5.84 -1.58
C ILE A 17 5.27 5.03 -0.69
N TYR A 18 4.90 3.79 -0.43
CA TYR A 18 5.66 2.85 0.38
C TYR A 18 5.90 1.55 -0.40
N TYR A 19 7.09 0.97 -0.22
CA TYR A 19 7.59 -0.20 -0.93
C TYR A 19 7.90 -1.35 0.04
N ALA A 20 6.98 -1.62 0.98
CA ALA A 20 7.24 -2.53 2.07
C ALA A 20 5.96 -3.12 2.65
N ARG A 21 6.15 -4.26 3.33
CA ARG A 21 5.22 -4.95 4.22
C ARG A 21 4.78 -4.08 5.41
N ILE A 22 4.08 -3.01 5.12
CA ILE A 22 3.47 -2.15 6.13
C ILE A 22 2.13 -2.75 6.48
N ASP A 23 1.84 -2.86 7.77
CA ASP A 23 0.55 -3.31 8.23
C ASP A 23 -0.54 -2.31 7.86
N VAL A 24 -1.56 -2.81 7.15
CA VAL A 24 -2.78 -2.08 6.85
C VAL A 24 -3.90 -2.70 7.67
N PHE A 25 -4.47 -1.90 8.58
CA PHE A 25 -5.56 -2.29 9.45
C PHE A 25 -6.89 -1.89 8.81
N LEU A 26 -7.60 -2.87 8.24
CA LEU A 26 -8.91 -2.62 7.64
C LEU A 26 -10.01 -2.80 8.71
N PRO A 27 -10.93 -1.84 8.90
CA PRO A 27 -11.93 -1.90 9.98
C PRO A 27 -12.88 -3.11 9.92
N VAL A 28 -13.01 -3.74 8.74
CA VAL A 28 -13.94 -4.85 8.49
C VAL A 28 -13.24 -6.22 8.47
N GLU A 29 -11.91 -6.25 8.56
CA GLU A 29 -11.13 -7.48 8.50
C GLU A 29 -10.48 -7.78 9.85
N ASP A 30 -10.53 -9.05 10.27
CA ASP A 30 -9.90 -9.50 11.53
C ASP A 30 -8.37 -9.58 11.45
N THR A 31 -7.81 -9.54 10.23
CA THR A 31 -6.37 -9.69 9.97
C THR A 31 -5.84 -8.51 9.16
N ASN A 32 -4.71 -7.94 9.60
CA ASN A 32 -3.97 -6.95 8.85
C ASN A 32 -3.39 -7.53 7.56
N VAL A 33 -3.33 -6.71 6.51
CA VAL A 33 -2.70 -7.07 5.23
C VAL A 33 -1.38 -6.30 5.07
N GLN A 34 -0.44 -6.89 4.34
CA GLN A 34 0.89 -6.32 4.09
C GLN A 34 1.15 -6.31 2.58
N PRO A 35 0.77 -5.23 1.87
CA PRO A 35 0.97 -5.16 0.44
C PRO A 35 2.44 -4.96 0.07
N ASP A 36 2.81 -5.36 -1.15
CA ASP A 36 4.16 -5.09 -1.66
C ASP A 36 4.42 -3.58 -1.85
N ILE A 37 3.41 -2.86 -2.36
CA ILE A 37 3.46 -1.41 -2.58
C ILE A 37 2.10 -0.79 -2.25
N LEU A 38 2.10 0.34 -1.55
CA LEU A 38 0.89 1.14 -1.33
C LEU A 38 1.14 2.64 -1.55
N PHE A 39 0.08 3.35 -1.92
CA PHE A 39 0.04 4.81 -2.03
C PHE A 39 -1.10 5.40 -1.20
N LEU A 40 -0.80 6.53 -0.55
CA LEU A 40 -1.73 7.38 0.16
C LEU A 40 -1.71 8.79 -0.42
N ALA A 41 -2.89 9.32 -0.72
CA ALA A 41 -3.09 10.68 -1.16
C ALA A 41 -2.73 11.69 -0.06
N GLN A 42 -2.36 12.89 -0.48
CA GLN A 42 -1.89 13.97 0.40
C GLN A 42 -2.90 14.34 1.50
N ASP A 43 -4.19 14.24 1.22
CA ASP A 43 -5.31 14.53 2.12
C ASP A 43 -5.70 13.36 3.03
N ARG A 44 -5.05 12.18 2.87
CA ARG A 44 -5.27 10.97 3.68
C ARG A 44 -4.03 10.52 4.45
N LEU A 45 -3.05 11.41 4.61
CA LEU A 45 -1.82 11.11 5.36
C LEU A 45 -2.05 10.99 6.87
N ASP A 46 -3.22 11.39 7.36
CA ASP A 46 -3.69 11.20 8.74
C ASP A 46 -3.91 9.71 9.11
N LEU A 47 -4.03 8.84 8.10
CA LEU A 47 -4.14 7.39 8.29
C LEU A 47 -2.81 6.74 8.71
N ILE A 48 -1.70 7.45 8.65
CA ILE A 48 -0.38 6.94 9.03
C ILE A 48 -0.25 7.00 10.55
N SER A 49 -0.01 5.85 11.17
CA SER A 49 0.28 5.71 12.60
C SER A 49 1.64 5.05 12.83
N ASP A 50 2.08 5.00 14.09
CA ASP A 50 3.33 4.34 14.49
C ASP A 50 3.33 2.83 14.20
N ARG A 51 2.15 2.20 14.16
CA ARG A 51 2.00 0.75 13.93
C ARG A 51 1.69 0.37 12.48
N GLY A 52 1.41 1.34 11.61
CA GLY A 52 1.02 1.08 10.22
C GLY A 52 -0.04 2.04 9.70
N ILE A 53 -0.77 1.62 8.67
CA ILE A 53 -1.85 2.39 8.06
C ILE A 53 -3.19 1.98 8.67
N GLU A 54 -3.90 2.95 9.23
CA GLU A 54 -5.24 2.78 9.79
C GLU A 54 -6.28 3.01 8.69
N GLY A 55 -6.88 1.96 8.16
CA GLY A 55 -7.85 2.03 7.07
C GLY A 55 -7.26 1.83 5.68
N PRO A 56 -8.10 1.90 4.62
CA PRO A 56 -7.72 1.48 3.29
C PRO A 56 -6.79 2.50 2.59
N PRO A 57 -5.67 2.09 1.98
CA PRO A 57 -4.88 2.93 1.09
C PRO A 57 -5.66 3.36 -0.16
N ASP A 58 -5.15 4.36 -0.88
CA ASP A 58 -5.76 4.82 -2.14
C ASP A 58 -5.39 3.92 -3.32
N LEU A 59 -4.23 3.26 -3.26
CA LEU A 59 -3.79 2.27 -4.24
C LEU A 59 -2.91 1.23 -3.57
N ILE A 60 -3.15 -0.03 -3.90
CA ILE A 60 -2.31 -1.19 -3.56
C ILE A 60 -1.81 -1.83 -4.86
N ILE A 61 -0.54 -2.24 -4.88
CA ILE A 61 0.05 -3.02 -5.98
C ILE A 61 0.73 -4.25 -5.37
N GLU A 62 0.30 -5.43 -5.81
CA GLU A 62 0.89 -6.72 -5.44
C GLU A 62 1.74 -7.28 -6.58
N ILE A 63 2.92 -7.79 -6.25
CA ILE A 63 3.83 -8.42 -7.19
C ILE A 63 3.63 -9.92 -7.10
N LEU A 64 2.77 -10.45 -7.97
CA LEU A 64 2.49 -11.89 -8.03
C LEU A 64 3.77 -12.69 -8.29
N SER A 65 4.11 -13.59 -7.38
CA SER A 65 5.19 -14.56 -7.60
C SER A 65 4.65 -15.89 -8.16
N PRO A 66 5.38 -16.57 -9.06
CA PRO A 66 4.95 -17.85 -9.64
C PRO A 66 4.68 -18.96 -8.60
N SER A 67 5.23 -18.83 -7.40
CA SER A 67 5.10 -19.80 -6.32
C SER A 67 3.75 -19.71 -5.59
N ASN A 68 3.05 -18.55 -5.64
CA ASN A 68 1.84 -18.28 -4.84
C ASN A 68 0.62 -17.77 -5.64
N TRP A 69 0.68 -17.76 -6.98
CA TRP A 69 -0.34 -17.17 -7.85
C TRP A 69 -1.77 -17.73 -7.67
N ILE A 70 -1.93 -18.95 -7.16
CA ILE A 70 -3.25 -19.57 -6.89
C ILE A 70 -3.91 -19.00 -5.63
N ILE A 71 -3.14 -18.61 -4.62
CA ILE A 71 -3.65 -18.04 -3.36
C ILE A 71 -3.98 -16.55 -3.57
N ASP A 72 -3.16 -15.86 -4.35
CA ASP A 72 -3.21 -14.40 -4.53
C ASP A 72 -4.42 -13.93 -5.35
N ARG A 73 -4.88 -14.73 -6.32
CA ARG A 73 -6.03 -14.37 -7.18
C ARG A 73 -7.41 -14.47 -6.52
N ARG A 74 -7.47 -14.92 -5.26
CA ARG A 74 -8.73 -15.23 -4.55
C ARG A 74 -8.96 -14.41 -3.28
N ARG A 75 -8.06 -13.49 -2.95
CA ARG A 75 -8.32 -12.46 -1.93
C ARG A 75 -8.91 -11.21 -2.56
#